data_AF-A0A8S7IBD9-F1
#
_entry.id   AF-A0A8S7IBD9-F1
#
_cell.length_a   1.000
_cell.length_b   1.000
_cell.length_c   1.000
_cell.angle_alpha   90.00
_cell.angle_beta   90.00
_cell.angle_gamma   90.00
#
_symmetry.space_group_name_H-M   'P 1'
#
loop_
_entity.id
_entity.type
_entity.pdbx_description
1 polymer ?
#
loop_
_entity_poly.entity_id
_entity_poly.type
_entity_poly.pdbx_seq_one_letter_code
_entity_poly.pdbx_strand_id
1 'polypeptide(L)'
;RGIPFATCFDSEGKKAYSRRKDVVHLLTYQSSKGLEFPYVAVINASFVPSGVADESEVIPVLYVAFTRATRELLVTCYRENSISRHLEDFA
;
A
#
# COMPACT_ATOMS: atom_id res chain seq x y z
N ARG A 1 -4.64 -13.68 21.63
CA ARG A 1 -5.80 -13.32 20.77
C ARG A 1 -5.24 -12.52 19.58
N GLY A 2 -5.59 -12.88 18.35
CA GLY A 2 -5.07 -12.22 17.14
C GLY A 2 -5.89 -10.99 16.75
N ILE A 3 -5.31 -10.12 15.92
CA ILE A 3 -6.00 -8.98 15.30
C ILE A 3 -6.84 -9.52 14.14
N PRO A 4 -8.17 -9.29 14.09
CA PRO A 4 -9.00 -9.70 12.95
C PRO A 4 -8.53 -9.05 11.66
N PHE A 5 -8.41 -9.82 10.58
CA PHE A 5 -7.99 -9.30 9.28
C PHE A 5 -8.78 -9.92 8.13
N ALA A 6 -8.80 -9.23 6.99
CA ALA A 6 -9.37 -9.69 5.74
C ALA A 6 -8.42 -9.39 4.58
N THR A 7 -8.22 -10.35 3.68
CA THR A 7 -7.41 -10.17 2.47
C THR A 7 -8.29 -9.81 1.28
N CYS A 8 -7.93 -8.79 0.51
CA CYS A 8 -8.58 -8.51 -0.78
C CYS A 8 -7.52 -8.45 -1.89
N PHE A 9 -6.90 -9.60 -2.18
CA PHE A 9 -5.84 -9.69 -3.19
C PHE A 9 -6.39 -9.89 -4.60
N ASP A 10 -7.52 -10.58 -4.72
CA ASP A 10 -8.21 -10.86 -5.98
C ASP A 10 -9.56 -10.12 -6.07
N SER A 11 -10.26 -10.34 -7.17
CA SER A 11 -11.55 -9.73 -7.45
C SER A 11 -12.67 -10.21 -6.51
N GLU A 12 -12.61 -11.44 -6.01
CA GLU A 12 -13.61 -11.99 -5.09
C GLU A 12 -13.45 -11.42 -3.68
N GLY A 13 -12.24 -11.42 -3.14
CA GLY A 13 -11.90 -10.77 -1.88
C GLY A 13 -12.21 -9.28 -1.90
N LYS A 14 -12.04 -8.63 -3.06
CA LYS A 14 -12.43 -7.22 -3.24
C LYS A 14 -13.95 -7.01 -3.23
N LYS A 15 -14.76 -7.95 -3.75
CA LYS A 15 -16.23 -7.90 -3.63
C LYS A 15 -16.70 -8.10 -2.18
N ALA A 16 -15.96 -8.88 -1.40
CA ALA A 16 -16.25 -9.11 0.02
C ALA A 16 -15.83 -7.94 0.94
N TYR A 17 -15.18 -6.90 0.38
CA TYR A 17 -14.82 -5.68 1.08
C TYR A 17 -16.05 -4.99 1.66
N SER A 18 -15.94 -4.54 2.90
CA SER A 18 -16.96 -3.73 3.54
C SER A 18 -16.29 -2.75 4.49
N ARG A 19 -16.63 -1.46 4.34
CA ARG A 19 -16.23 -0.38 5.26
C ARG A 19 -16.79 -0.55 6.67
N ARG A 20 -17.78 -1.44 6.88
CA ARG A 20 -18.43 -1.67 8.18
C ARG A 20 -17.79 -2.79 9.01
N LYS A 21 -16.86 -3.56 8.43
CA LYS A 21 -16.19 -4.65 9.15
C LYS A 21 -15.06 -4.06 10.00
N ASP A 22 -15.06 -4.39 11.30
CA ASP A 22 -13.99 -4.02 12.23
C ASP A 22 -12.83 -5.03 12.13
N VAL A 23 -12.07 -4.91 11.04
CA VAL A 23 -10.94 -5.78 10.69
C VAL A 23 -9.85 -4.96 10.02
N VAL A 24 -8.61 -5.45 10.07
CA VAL A 24 -7.51 -4.92 9.23
C VAL A 24 -7.64 -5.46 7.81
N HIS A 25 -7.70 -4.59 6.81
CA HIS A 25 -7.72 -4.99 5.40
C HIS A 25 -6.30 -5.09 4.85
N LEU A 26 -5.90 -6.30 4.46
CA LEU A 26 -4.62 -6.56 3.81
C LEU A 26 -4.82 -6.57 2.29
N LEU A 27 -4.12 -5.66 1.61
CA LEU A 27 -4.34 -5.34 0.19
C LEU A 27 -3.01 -5.31 -0.56
N THR A 28 -3.06 -5.59 -1.85
CA THR A 28 -1.97 -5.19 -2.76
C THR A 28 -2.19 -3.74 -3.18
N TYR A 29 -1.15 -3.07 -3.68
CA TYR A 29 -1.30 -1.70 -4.18
C TYR A 29 -2.35 -1.61 -5.29
N GLN A 30 -2.36 -2.60 -6.19
CA GLN A 30 -3.29 -2.70 -7.31
C GLN A 30 -4.73 -2.93 -6.82
N SER A 31 -4.93 -3.82 -5.85
CA SER A 31 -6.28 -4.12 -5.35
C SER A 31 -6.87 -2.97 -4.53
N SER A 32 -6.02 -2.11 -3.96
CA SER A 32 -6.44 -0.92 -3.21
C SER A 32 -7.11 0.16 -4.07
N LYS A 33 -6.94 0.14 -5.39
CA LYS A 33 -7.47 1.16 -6.31
C LYS A 33 -8.98 1.36 -6.11
N GLY A 34 -9.38 2.60 -5.86
CA GLY A 34 -10.79 3.00 -5.65
C GLY A 34 -11.30 2.78 -4.23
N LEU A 35 -10.48 2.24 -3.33
CA LEU A 35 -10.78 2.17 -1.90
C LEU A 35 -10.13 3.33 -1.15
N GLU A 36 -10.61 3.63 0.04
CA GLU A 36 -10.07 4.68 0.90
C GLU A 36 -10.24 4.24 2.35
N PHE A 37 -9.26 4.62 3.18
CA PHE A 37 -9.20 4.25 4.59
C PHE A 37 -8.74 5.46 5.41
N PRO A 38 -9.22 5.61 6.67
CA PRO A 38 -8.71 6.65 7.56
C PRO A 38 -7.20 6.54 7.79
N TYR A 39 -6.72 5.31 7.99
CA TYR A 39 -5.33 5.02 8.31
C TYR A 39 -4.80 3.96 7.35
N VAL A 40 -3.65 4.21 6.74
CA VAL A 40 -3.00 3.26 5.82
C VAL A 40 -1.54 3.09 6.21
N ALA A 41 -1.11 1.84 6.28
CA ALA A 41 0.31 1.49 6.38
C ALA A 41 0.76 0.90 5.04
N VAL A 42 1.67 1.58 4.35
CA VAL A 42 2.32 1.09 3.13
C VAL A 42 3.63 0.42 3.51
N ILE A 43 3.69 -0.88 3.27
CA ILE A 43 4.83 -1.72 3.67
C ILE A 43 5.76 -1.93 2.48
N ASN A 44 7.06 -1.74 2.68
CA ASN A 44 8.10 -1.91 1.64
C ASN A 44 7.89 -0.98 0.42
N ALA A 45 7.62 0.30 0.65
CA ALA A 45 7.35 1.31 -0.40
C ALA A 45 8.44 1.44 -1.46
N SER A 46 9.71 1.24 -1.09
CA SER A 46 10.86 1.31 -1.99
C SER A 46 11.24 -0.03 -2.62
N PHE A 47 10.40 -1.06 -2.54
CA PHE A 47 10.70 -2.34 -3.18
C PHE A 47 10.57 -2.25 -4.70
N VAL A 48 11.66 -2.55 -5.41
CA VAL A 48 11.68 -2.65 -6.89
C VAL A 48 11.78 -4.12 -7.28
N PRO A 49 10.76 -4.69 -7.96
CA PRO A 49 10.81 -6.08 -8.41
C PRO A 49 11.97 -6.35 -9.37
N SER A 50 12.54 -7.56 -9.30
CA SER A 50 13.56 -8.00 -10.24
C SER A 50 13.02 -8.00 -11.68
N GLY A 51 13.72 -7.32 -12.59
CA GLY A 51 13.32 -7.21 -14.01
C GLY A 51 12.66 -5.89 -14.38
N VAL A 52 12.39 -5.00 -13.42
CA VAL A 52 12.06 -3.60 -13.71
C VAL A 52 13.34 -2.88 -14.13
N ALA A 53 13.33 -2.27 -15.31
CA ALA A 53 14.50 -1.58 -15.86
C ALA A 53 14.64 -0.16 -15.30
N ASP A 54 13.52 0.51 -15.04
CA ASP A 54 13.47 1.84 -14.45
C ASP A 54 12.64 1.84 -13.16
N GLU A 55 13.25 2.22 -12.04
CA GLU A 55 12.59 2.33 -10.73
C GLU A 55 11.37 3.27 -10.77
N SER A 56 11.34 4.21 -11.72
CA SER A 56 10.19 5.11 -11.95
C SER A 56 8.89 4.36 -12.28
N GLU A 57 8.97 3.14 -12.83
CA GLU A 57 7.82 2.30 -13.14
C GLU A 57 7.01 1.89 -11.89
N VAL A 58 7.63 1.91 -10.71
CA VAL A 58 6.99 1.56 -9.43
C VAL A 58 6.19 2.75 -8.86
N ILE A 59 6.58 3.98 -9.20
CA ILE A 59 6.04 5.22 -8.62
C ILE A 59 4.52 5.38 -8.81
N PRO A 60 3.92 5.11 -9.99
CA PRO A 60 2.47 5.27 -10.16
C PRO A 60 1.66 4.37 -9.22
N VAL A 61 2.13 3.14 -9.00
CA VAL A 61 1.46 2.17 -8.13
C VAL A 61 1.61 2.57 -6.66
N LEU A 62 2.78 3.11 -6.29
CA LEU A 62 3.04 3.64 -4.95
C LEU A 62 2.15 4.86 -4.64
N TYR A 63 2.02 5.79 -5.59
CA TYR A 63 1.12 6.94 -5.47
C TYR A 63 -0.34 6.51 -5.25
N VAL A 64 -0.79 5.46 -5.95
CA VAL A 64 -2.12 4.89 -5.70
C VAL A 64 -2.24 4.42 -4.25
N ALA A 65 -1.25 3.71 -3.71
CA ALA A 65 -1.27 3.24 -2.31
C ALA A 65 -1.29 4.39 -1.29
N PHE A 66 -0.48 5.43 -1.49
CA PHE A 66 -0.42 6.60 -0.59
C PHE A 66 -1.76 7.35 -0.54
N THR A 67 -2.36 7.59 -1.70
CA THR A 67 -3.65 8.29 -1.82
C THR A 67 -4.85 7.49 -1.31
N ARG A 68 -4.65 6.27 -0.80
CA ARG A 68 -5.74 5.54 -0.11
C ARG A 68 -5.97 6.06 1.30
N ALA A 69 -4.98 6.73 1.90
CA ALA A 69 -5.09 7.33 3.23
C ALA A 69 -5.90 8.62 3.17
N THR A 70 -6.83 8.77 4.11
CA THR A 70 -7.64 9.99 4.26
C THR A 70 -7.32 10.78 5.52
N ARG A 71 -6.56 10.21 6.47
CA ARG A 71 -6.08 10.91 7.67
C ARG A 71 -4.59 10.72 7.90
N GLU A 72 -4.14 9.48 8.12
CA GLU A 72 -2.73 9.21 8.39
C GLU A 72 -2.19 8.11 7.47
N LEU A 73 -0.95 8.33 7.04
CA LEU A 73 -0.19 7.44 6.20
C LEU A 73 1.11 7.08 6.93
N LEU A 74 1.31 5.81 7.21
CA LEU A 74 2.57 5.26 7.66
C LEU A 74 3.26 4.60 6.47
N VAL A 75 4.54 4.90 6.25
CA VAL A 75 5.32 4.32 5.15
C VAL A 75 6.56 3.66 5.74
N THR A 76 6.84 2.44 5.29
CA THR A 76 8.12 1.76 5.58
C THR A 76 8.86 1.47 4.28
N CYS A 77 10.17 1.64 4.29
CA CYS A 77 11.03 1.44 3.12
C CYS A 77 11.64 0.04 3.10
N TYR A 78 11.82 -0.51 1.90
CA TYR A 78 12.64 -1.69 1.64
C TYR A 78 14.04 -1.27 1.24
N ARG A 79 15.02 -1.48 2.14
CA ARG A 79 16.44 -1.15 1.93
C ARG A 79 16.65 0.30 1.47
N GLU A 80 17.90 0.66 1.23
CA GLU A 80 18.26 1.97 0.68
C GLU A 80 18.33 1.90 -0.85
N ASN A 81 17.62 2.79 -1.54
CA ASN A 81 17.70 3.02 -2.99
C ASN A 81 17.28 4.46 -3.34
N SER A 82 17.02 4.76 -4.62
CA SER A 82 16.60 6.11 -5.01
C SER A 82 15.24 6.48 -4.43
N ILE A 83 14.29 5.54 -4.46
CA ILE A 83 12.93 5.72 -3.94
C ILE A 83 12.94 5.97 -2.44
N SER A 84 13.68 5.17 -1.66
CA SER A 84 13.75 5.33 -0.20
C SER A 84 14.33 6.68 0.20
N ARG A 85 15.38 7.14 -0.50
CA ARG A 85 16.00 8.46 -0.26
C ARG A 85 15.03 9.60 -0.54
N HIS A 86 14.29 9.51 -1.64
CA HIS A 86 13.23 10.48 -1.91
C HIS A 86 12.15 10.47 -0.83
N LEU A 87 11.71 9.30 -0.36
CA LEU A 87 10.71 9.20 0.70
C LEU A 87 11.19 9.76 2.04
N GLU A 88 12.47 9.61 2.37
CA GLU A 88 13.09 10.20 3.55
C GLU A 88 13.19 11.71 3.47
N ASP A 89 13.50 12.28 2.30
CA ASP A 89 13.53 13.73 2.09
C ASP A 89 12.14 14.39 2.24
N PHE A 90 11.06 13.63 2.07
CA PHE A 90 9.67 14.11 2.23
C PHE A 90 9.16 14.06 3.68
N ALA A 91 9.85 13.34 4.58
CA ALA A 91 9.42 13.11 5.98
C ALA A 91 9.94 14.20 6.93
#